data_AF-A0A8J7B028-F1
#
_entry.id   AF-A0A8J7B028-F1
#
_cell.length_a   1.000
_cell.length_b   1.000
_cell.length_c   1.000
_cell.angle_alpha   90.00
_cell.angle_beta   90.00
_cell.angle_gamma   90.00
#
_symmetry.space_group_name_H-M   'P 1'
#
loop_
_entity.id
_entity.type
_entity.pdbx_description
1 polymer ?
#
loop_
_entity_poly.entity_id
_entity_poly.type
_entity_poly.pdbx_seq_one_letter_code
_entity_poly.pdbx_strand_id
1 'polypeptide(L)'
;MTLQIRLVGELATHSRGRILKKLLGAEAGELPKSGAAIAFGKDWQQRAATDHPWVRWCEQPGHLLLLIPPYSRGKAEAPCPWEVLPGQPLAGGESDLAHKLGQEIRYSLGGALLPFERISGQLVTGGWRRHPNAGLWVITTLPLWSPSLLTGGAIAPAWLADLYQQAGQPLPEVSGTETEDSGSLPLNLQPEDWSIIVHFASGDYPNQAAALAALEDSPILAINPALAKARVEELTQSGWIQAGQLTNTGLEMLKRSPYAFYAREMRKLQHEHD
;
A
#
# COMPACT_ATOMS: atom_id res chain seq x y z
N MET A 1 -1.50 17.78 8.91
CA MET A 1 -2.68 16.94 9.19
C MET A 1 -2.31 15.94 10.28
N THR A 2 -3.15 15.76 11.29
CA THR A 2 -2.94 14.77 12.35
C THR A 2 -3.30 13.39 11.82
N LEU A 3 -2.42 12.40 12.01
CA LEU A 3 -2.66 11.01 11.56
C LEU A 3 -3.92 10.45 12.24
N GLN A 4 -4.92 10.05 11.46
CA GLN A 4 -6.10 9.35 11.97
C GLN A 4 -5.76 7.88 12.23
N ILE A 5 -6.02 7.39 13.45
CA ILE A 5 -5.71 6.02 13.85
C ILE A 5 -6.99 5.33 14.34
N ARG A 6 -7.37 4.24 13.67
CA ARG A 6 -8.54 3.42 14.02
C ARG A 6 -8.13 2.06 14.55
N LEU A 7 -8.80 1.59 15.59
CA LEU A 7 -8.74 0.21 16.05
C LEU A 7 -9.94 -0.54 15.45
N VAL A 8 -9.67 -1.61 14.71
CA VAL A 8 -10.68 -2.40 13.99
C VAL A 8 -10.69 -3.86 14.48
N GLY A 9 -11.73 -4.62 14.13
CA GLY A 9 -11.88 -6.00 14.57
C GLY A 9 -12.09 -6.14 16.08
N GLU A 10 -11.62 -7.24 16.67
CA GLU A 10 -11.76 -7.48 18.11
C GLU A 10 -10.93 -6.48 18.93
N LEU A 11 -9.84 -5.93 18.36
CA LEU A 11 -8.99 -4.96 19.05
C LEU A 11 -9.76 -3.70 19.47
N ALA A 12 -10.80 -3.31 18.73
CA ALA A 12 -11.61 -2.12 18.97
C ALA A 12 -12.26 -2.11 20.36
N THR A 13 -12.67 -3.28 20.86
CA THR A 13 -13.37 -3.48 22.14
C THR A 13 -12.49 -4.18 23.20
N HIS A 14 -11.30 -4.67 22.82
CA HIS A 14 -10.40 -5.41 23.71
C HIS A 14 -9.66 -4.51 24.72
N SER A 15 -9.22 -5.10 25.85
CA SER A 15 -8.44 -4.42 26.90
C SER A 15 -7.14 -3.78 26.39
N ARG A 16 -6.40 -4.49 25.52
CA ARG A 16 -5.22 -3.98 24.80
C ARG A 16 -5.53 -2.75 23.96
N GLY A 17 -6.72 -2.72 23.33
CA GLY A 17 -7.18 -1.56 22.59
C GLY A 17 -7.27 -0.31 23.46
N ARG A 18 -7.75 -0.43 24.71
CA ARG A 18 -7.80 0.71 25.66
C ARG A 18 -6.43 1.33 25.93
N ILE A 19 -5.36 0.54 25.93
CA ILE A 19 -3.99 1.04 26.09
C ILE A 19 -3.58 1.82 24.83
N LEU A 20 -3.84 1.27 23.64
CA LEU A 20 -3.54 1.93 22.37
C LEU A 20 -4.32 3.24 22.17
N LYS A 21 -5.57 3.32 22.63
CA LYS A 21 -6.34 4.59 22.63
C LYS A 21 -5.62 5.68 23.43
N LYS A 22 -5.04 5.32 24.59
CA LYS A 22 -4.27 6.26 25.42
C LYS A 22 -2.89 6.59 24.85
N LEU A 23 -2.19 5.59 24.33
CA LEU A 23 -0.82 5.75 23.80
C LEU A 23 -0.78 6.50 22.47
N LEU A 24 -1.72 6.20 21.57
CA LEU A 24 -1.67 6.63 20.18
C LEU A 24 -2.78 7.63 19.83
N GLY A 25 -3.71 7.93 20.75
CA GLY A 25 -4.92 8.69 20.42
C GLY A 25 -5.84 7.94 19.45
N ALA A 26 -5.72 6.61 19.38
CA ALA A 26 -6.52 5.78 18.49
C ALA A 26 -7.98 5.75 18.91
N GLU A 27 -8.88 5.60 17.93
CA GLU A 27 -10.32 5.48 18.16
C GLU A 27 -10.83 4.12 17.69
N ALA A 28 -11.81 3.53 18.39
CA ALA A 28 -12.48 2.33 17.88
C ALA A 28 -13.42 2.70 16.73
N GLY A 29 -13.55 1.84 15.73
CA GLY A 29 -14.53 2.04 14.66
C GLY A 29 -14.21 1.24 13.41
N GLU A 30 -14.73 1.72 12.28
CA GLU A 30 -14.43 1.20 10.96
C GLU A 30 -13.08 1.72 10.43
N LEU A 31 -12.66 1.22 9.28
CA LEU A 31 -11.48 1.70 8.58
C LEU A 31 -11.62 3.21 8.29
N PRO A 32 -10.59 4.02 8.56
CA PRO A 32 -10.67 5.45 8.27
C PRO A 32 -10.57 5.69 6.75
N LYS A 33 -11.03 6.85 6.30
CA LYS A 33 -10.90 7.24 4.88
C LYS A 33 -9.46 7.32 4.40
N SER A 34 -8.54 7.65 5.30
CA SER A 34 -7.08 7.57 5.14
C SER A 34 -6.45 7.58 6.53
N GLY A 35 -5.21 7.13 6.65
CA GLY A 35 -4.51 7.02 7.93
C GLY A 35 -4.14 5.59 8.29
N ALA A 36 -4.13 5.28 9.58
CA ALA A 36 -3.75 3.97 10.09
C ALA A 36 -4.94 3.21 10.66
N ALA A 37 -5.01 1.91 10.37
CA ALA A 37 -5.90 0.96 11.02
C ALA A 37 -5.07 -0.10 11.73
N ILE A 38 -5.40 -0.41 12.99
CA ILE A 38 -4.71 -1.41 13.80
C ILE A 38 -5.70 -2.54 14.11
N ALA A 39 -5.29 -3.77 13.89
CA ALA A 39 -6.08 -4.97 14.16
C ALA A 39 -5.24 -6.06 14.82
N PHE A 40 -5.88 -7.04 15.44
CA PHE A 40 -5.15 -8.25 15.83
C PHE A 40 -4.82 -9.09 14.61
N GLY A 41 -3.60 -9.64 14.60
CA GLY A 41 -3.17 -10.56 13.57
C GLY A 41 -3.98 -11.85 13.52
N LYS A 42 -4.45 -12.35 14.68
CA LYS A 42 -5.36 -13.49 14.70
C LYS A 42 -6.69 -13.22 13.98
N ASP A 43 -7.21 -11.98 14.03
CA ASP A 43 -8.46 -11.61 13.38
C ASP A 43 -8.27 -11.65 11.86
N TRP A 44 -7.09 -11.18 11.40
CA TRP A 44 -6.67 -11.31 10.02
C TRP A 44 -6.50 -12.78 9.60
N GLN A 45 -5.76 -13.58 10.36
CA GLN A 45 -5.46 -14.99 10.02
C GLN A 45 -6.72 -15.85 9.85
N GLN A 46 -7.80 -15.56 10.60
CA GLN A 46 -9.08 -16.27 10.46
C GLN A 46 -9.84 -15.92 9.18
N ARG A 47 -9.52 -14.80 8.55
CA ARG A 47 -10.24 -14.23 7.40
C ARG A 47 -9.31 -13.96 6.21
N ALA A 48 -8.08 -14.49 6.27
CA ALA A 48 -7.00 -14.11 5.39
C ALA A 48 -7.36 -14.48 3.94
N ALA A 49 -7.56 -13.46 3.13
CA ALA A 49 -7.82 -13.58 1.70
C ALA A 49 -7.18 -12.38 0.99
N THR A 50 -6.60 -12.62 -0.18
CA THR A 50 -5.94 -11.56 -0.97
C THR A 50 -6.93 -10.47 -1.39
N ASP A 51 -8.21 -10.81 -1.54
CA ASP A 51 -9.29 -9.90 -1.90
C ASP A 51 -10.04 -9.30 -0.69
N HIS A 52 -9.54 -9.53 0.54
CA HIS A 52 -10.18 -9.04 1.77
C HIS A 52 -10.29 -7.50 1.76
N PRO A 53 -11.39 -6.91 2.28
CA PRO A 53 -11.60 -5.45 2.27
C PRO A 53 -10.45 -4.65 2.91
N TRP A 54 -9.80 -5.20 3.94
CA TRP A 54 -8.65 -4.56 4.57
C TRP A 54 -7.40 -4.50 3.68
N VAL A 55 -7.21 -5.49 2.80
CA VAL A 55 -6.11 -5.46 1.81
C VAL A 55 -6.42 -4.44 0.74
N ARG A 56 -7.62 -4.48 0.15
CA ARG A 56 -8.06 -3.48 -0.84
C ARG A 56 -7.95 -2.05 -0.31
N TRP A 57 -8.27 -1.86 0.97
CA TRP A 57 -8.11 -0.57 1.64
C TRP A 57 -6.64 -0.13 1.75
N CYS A 58 -5.73 -1.02 2.15
CA CYS A 58 -4.30 -0.68 2.25
C CYS A 58 -3.57 -0.64 0.90
N GLU A 59 -4.20 -1.01 -0.21
CA GLU A 59 -3.61 -0.83 -1.56
C GLU A 59 -3.60 0.64 -1.98
N GLN A 60 -4.41 1.49 -1.37
CA GLN A 60 -4.46 2.92 -1.68
C GLN A 60 -3.34 3.70 -0.96
N PRO A 61 -2.72 4.71 -1.60
CA PRO A 61 -1.75 5.59 -0.95
C PRO A 61 -2.35 6.27 0.31
N GLY A 62 -1.54 6.47 1.35
CA GLY A 62 -1.98 7.09 2.61
C GLY A 62 -2.74 6.16 3.55
N HIS A 63 -2.68 4.84 3.34
CA HIS A 63 -3.36 3.84 4.15
C HIS A 63 -2.35 2.85 4.75
N LEU A 64 -2.33 2.74 6.08
CA LEU A 64 -1.49 1.78 6.81
C LEU A 64 -2.38 0.82 7.58
N LEU A 65 -2.35 -0.47 7.23
CA LEU A 65 -2.91 -1.53 8.06
C LEU A 65 -1.79 -2.13 8.89
N LEU A 66 -1.92 -2.08 10.21
CA LEU A 66 -0.97 -2.66 11.15
C LEU A 66 -1.61 -3.82 11.92
N LEU A 67 -1.10 -5.02 11.71
CA LEU A 67 -1.43 -6.20 12.48
C LEU A 67 -0.48 -6.32 13.67
N ILE A 68 -1.07 -6.53 14.84
CA ILE A 68 -0.35 -6.70 16.10
C ILE A 68 -0.73 -8.03 16.77
N PRO A 69 0.08 -8.59 17.69
CA PRO A 69 -0.29 -9.84 18.32
C PRO A 69 -1.58 -9.72 19.16
N PRO A 70 -2.31 -10.82 19.41
CA PRO A 70 -1.85 -12.18 19.27
C PRO A 70 -1.99 -12.72 17.84
N TYR A 71 -1.19 -13.74 17.56
CA TYR A 71 -1.22 -14.51 16.33
C TYR A 71 -1.45 -16.00 16.63
N SER A 72 -2.09 -16.69 15.70
CA SER A 72 -1.98 -18.14 15.53
C SER A 72 -0.62 -18.46 14.91
N ARG A 73 0.03 -19.52 15.38
CA ARG A 73 1.31 -19.98 14.82
C ARG A 73 1.09 -20.67 13.47
N GLY A 74 2.10 -20.63 12.62
CA GLY A 74 2.09 -21.28 11.31
C GLY A 74 2.05 -20.28 10.16
N LYS A 75 1.84 -20.83 8.96
CA LYS A 75 1.92 -20.11 7.68
C LYS A 75 0.61 -19.45 7.31
N ALA A 76 0.70 -18.35 6.57
CA ALA A 76 -0.40 -17.68 5.92
C ALA A 76 0.05 -17.19 4.54
N GLU A 77 -0.83 -17.29 3.55
CA GLU A 77 -0.48 -17.02 2.14
C GLU A 77 -0.87 -15.62 1.67
N ALA A 78 -1.71 -14.91 2.43
CA ALA A 78 -2.25 -13.60 2.07
C ALA A 78 -1.80 -12.48 3.03
N PRO A 79 -1.52 -11.26 2.51
CA PRO A 79 -1.51 -10.88 1.08
C PRO A 79 -0.25 -11.37 0.33
N CYS A 80 0.77 -11.83 1.05
CA CYS A 80 1.90 -12.57 0.53
C CYS A 80 2.19 -13.78 1.45
N PRO A 81 3.07 -14.71 1.09
CA PRO A 81 3.47 -15.79 1.99
C PRO A 81 4.24 -15.26 3.21
N TRP A 82 3.74 -15.52 4.42
CA TRP A 82 4.39 -15.22 5.69
C TRP A 82 4.14 -16.31 6.73
N GLU A 83 4.96 -16.32 7.78
CA GLU A 83 4.85 -17.31 8.85
C GLU A 83 5.06 -16.69 10.23
N VAL A 84 4.29 -17.16 11.20
CA VAL A 84 4.48 -16.86 12.61
C VAL A 84 5.12 -18.04 13.31
N LEU A 85 6.34 -17.82 13.79
CA LEU A 85 7.10 -18.78 14.57
C LEU A 85 7.06 -18.42 16.07
N PRO A 86 7.34 -19.38 16.96
CA PRO A 86 7.63 -19.07 18.35
C PRO A 86 8.77 -18.05 18.44
N GLY A 87 8.55 -16.95 19.15
CA GLY A 87 9.59 -15.98 19.45
C GLY A 87 10.26 -16.26 20.79
N GLN A 88 11.39 -15.61 21.00
CA GLN A 88 12.10 -15.55 22.27
C GLN A 88 12.35 -14.07 22.63
N PRO A 89 12.59 -13.74 23.90
CA PRO A 89 13.06 -12.41 24.27
C PRO A 89 14.34 -12.06 23.51
N LEU A 90 14.38 -10.87 22.91
CA LEU A 90 15.50 -10.38 22.13
C LEU A 90 16.07 -9.11 22.78
N ALA A 91 17.39 -8.95 22.70
CA ALA A 91 18.09 -7.78 23.22
C ALA A 91 18.51 -6.85 22.08
N GLY A 92 18.41 -5.54 22.33
CA GLY A 92 18.67 -4.52 21.31
C GLY A 92 17.45 -4.28 20.43
N GLY A 93 17.67 -3.63 19.29
CA GLY A 93 16.65 -3.29 18.31
C GLY A 93 17.11 -2.12 17.46
N GLU A 94 16.65 -2.07 16.21
CA GLU A 94 17.01 -1.00 15.28
C GLU A 94 16.33 0.33 15.63
N SER A 95 15.10 0.30 16.20
CA SER A 95 14.45 1.47 16.79
C SER A 95 14.43 1.45 18.31
N ASP A 96 14.21 2.62 18.91
CA ASP A 96 13.95 2.77 20.35
C ASP A 96 12.76 1.92 20.83
N LEU A 97 11.73 1.77 19.98
CA LEU A 97 10.58 0.95 20.28
C LEU A 97 10.95 -0.53 20.36
N ALA A 98 11.68 -1.04 19.37
CA ALA A 98 12.17 -2.42 19.39
C ALA A 98 13.14 -2.67 20.54
N HIS A 99 14.04 -1.72 20.81
CA HIS A 99 14.95 -1.82 21.95
C HIS A 99 14.20 -1.97 23.27
N LYS A 100 13.14 -1.17 23.45
CA LYS A 100 12.33 -1.17 24.67
C LYS A 100 11.46 -2.42 24.81
N LEU A 101 10.95 -2.94 23.70
CA LEU A 101 9.97 -4.04 23.70
C LEU A 101 10.57 -5.41 23.36
N GLY A 102 11.83 -5.50 22.96
CA GLY A 102 12.46 -6.75 22.49
C GLY A 102 12.35 -7.90 23.49
N GLN A 103 12.42 -7.59 24.79
CA GLN A 103 12.30 -8.58 25.87
C GLN A 103 10.87 -9.11 26.07
N GLU A 104 9.87 -8.43 25.52
CA GLU A 104 8.45 -8.79 25.64
C GLU A 104 7.92 -9.60 24.44
N ILE A 105 8.75 -9.79 23.41
CA ILE A 105 8.38 -10.49 22.18
C ILE A 105 8.10 -11.97 22.46
N ARG A 106 7.03 -12.48 21.85
CA ARG A 106 6.61 -13.88 21.92
C ARG A 106 6.51 -14.59 20.57
N TYR A 107 6.75 -13.86 19.49
CA TYR A 107 6.59 -14.31 18.11
C TYR A 107 7.78 -13.85 17.28
N SER A 108 8.14 -14.63 16.27
CA SER A 108 9.08 -14.25 15.23
C SER A 108 8.41 -14.35 13.86
N LEU A 109 8.83 -13.51 12.91
CA LEU A 109 8.26 -13.47 11.56
C LEU A 109 9.20 -14.13 10.55
N GLY A 110 8.60 -14.86 9.60
CA GLY A 110 9.29 -15.44 8.45
C GLY A 110 8.49 -15.27 7.16
N GLY A 111 9.06 -15.76 6.07
CA GLY A 111 8.45 -15.73 4.73
C GLY A 111 8.91 -14.54 3.88
N ALA A 112 8.05 -14.13 2.95
CA ALA A 112 8.32 -13.15 1.89
C ALA A 112 7.91 -11.72 2.28
N LEU A 113 7.98 -11.39 3.57
CA LEU A 113 7.68 -10.06 4.07
C LEU A 113 8.80 -9.08 3.70
N LEU A 114 8.42 -7.88 3.26
CA LEU A 114 9.32 -6.73 3.19
C LEU A 114 9.82 -6.40 4.60
N PRO A 115 11.14 -6.39 4.85
CA PRO A 115 11.66 -6.16 6.17
C PRO A 115 11.59 -4.67 6.53
N PHE A 116 10.96 -4.33 7.66
CA PHE A 116 10.99 -2.97 8.21
C PHE A 116 11.85 -2.87 9.46
N GLU A 117 11.89 -3.93 10.27
CA GLU A 117 12.64 -3.88 11.52
C GLU A 117 13.08 -5.27 11.99
N ARG A 118 14.33 -5.35 12.43
CA ARG A 118 14.92 -6.55 13.02
C ARG A 118 15.45 -6.32 14.43
N ILE A 119 15.46 -7.40 15.22
CA ILE A 119 16.19 -7.46 16.49
C ILE A 119 17.08 -8.69 16.46
N SER A 120 18.39 -8.51 16.66
CA SER A 120 19.38 -9.60 16.59
C SER A 120 19.25 -10.45 15.31
N GLY A 121 18.97 -9.79 14.18
CA GLY A 121 18.77 -10.44 12.87
C GLY A 121 17.39 -11.09 12.66
N GLN A 122 16.54 -11.20 13.68
CA GLN A 122 15.17 -11.72 13.55
C GLN A 122 14.20 -10.63 13.12
N LEU A 123 13.34 -10.93 12.15
CA LEU A 123 12.32 -10.00 11.68
C LEU A 123 11.21 -9.85 12.73
N VAL A 124 11.03 -8.61 13.21
CA VAL A 124 10.00 -8.28 14.22
C VAL A 124 8.91 -7.39 13.65
N THR A 125 9.21 -6.58 12.63
CA THR A 125 8.22 -5.84 11.86
C THR A 125 8.48 -6.04 10.38
N GLY A 126 7.50 -6.56 9.66
CA GLY A 126 7.57 -6.78 8.23
C GLY A 126 6.26 -6.40 7.55
N GLY A 127 6.20 -6.42 6.24
CA GLY A 127 4.95 -6.11 5.56
C GLY A 127 4.94 -6.42 4.08
N TRP A 128 3.99 -5.82 3.39
CA TRP A 128 3.72 -6.02 1.99
C TRP A 128 3.07 -4.75 1.42
N ARG A 129 3.32 -4.51 0.13
CA ARG A 129 2.61 -3.49 -0.65
C ARG A 129 2.43 -4.00 -2.07
N ARG A 130 1.32 -3.65 -2.70
CA ARG A 130 1.00 -4.07 -4.08
C ARG A 130 1.97 -3.50 -5.10
N HIS A 131 2.35 -2.23 -4.93
CA HIS A 131 3.33 -1.50 -5.74
C HIS A 131 4.00 -0.41 -4.87
N PRO A 132 5.11 0.21 -5.30
CA PRO A 132 5.87 1.16 -4.47
C PRO A 132 5.04 2.31 -3.88
N ASN A 133 4.07 2.83 -4.65
CA ASN A 133 3.20 3.94 -4.26
C ASN A 133 1.90 3.53 -3.52
N ALA A 134 1.70 2.23 -3.27
CA ALA A 134 0.53 1.76 -2.53
C ALA A 134 0.67 2.11 -1.05
N GLY A 135 -0.44 1.99 -0.33
CA GLY A 135 -0.39 1.91 1.12
C GLY A 135 0.35 0.67 1.61
N LEU A 136 0.36 0.49 2.93
CA LEU A 136 1.14 -0.53 3.60
C LEU A 136 0.26 -1.51 4.36
N TRP A 137 0.49 -2.79 4.10
CA TRP A 137 0.10 -3.88 4.99
C TRP A 137 1.30 -4.24 5.84
N VAL A 138 1.21 -4.08 7.16
CA VAL A 138 2.32 -4.30 8.09
C VAL A 138 1.89 -5.28 9.17
N ILE A 139 2.83 -6.13 9.56
CA ILE A 139 2.72 -7.05 10.68
C ILE A 139 3.90 -6.80 11.62
N THR A 140 3.61 -6.69 12.92
CA THR A 140 4.66 -6.55 13.95
C THR A 140 4.48 -7.56 15.08
N THR A 141 5.58 -8.06 15.63
CA THR A 141 5.59 -8.89 16.85
C THR A 141 5.79 -8.06 18.11
N LEU A 142 6.05 -6.76 17.96
CA LEU A 142 6.19 -5.83 19.06
C LEU A 142 4.85 -5.69 19.81
N PRO A 143 4.81 -5.92 21.14
CA PRO A 143 3.59 -5.78 21.92
C PRO A 143 3.31 -4.30 22.21
N LEU A 144 2.70 -3.61 21.24
CA LEU A 144 2.42 -2.16 21.30
C LEU A 144 1.48 -1.73 22.44
N TRP A 145 0.82 -2.68 23.10
CA TRP A 145 0.01 -2.44 24.30
C TRP A 145 0.81 -2.60 25.60
N SER A 146 2.14 -2.73 25.55
CA SER A 146 2.95 -2.88 26.75
C SER A 146 2.77 -1.67 27.67
N PRO A 147 2.51 -1.89 28.97
CA PRO A 147 2.50 -0.82 29.95
C PRO A 147 3.82 -0.05 30.04
N SER A 148 4.95 -0.64 29.62
CA SER A 148 6.26 0.02 29.62
C SER A 148 6.30 1.24 28.70
N LEU A 149 5.38 1.32 27.72
CA LEU A 149 5.24 2.45 26.80
C LEU A 149 4.46 3.62 27.39
N LEU A 150 3.62 3.40 28.43
CA LEU A 150 2.78 4.45 29.02
C LEU A 150 3.61 5.55 29.72
N THR A 151 4.82 5.20 30.16
CA THR A 151 5.77 6.13 30.79
C THR A 151 6.83 6.63 29.80
N GLY A 152 6.87 6.06 28.59
CA GLY A 152 7.94 6.27 27.60
C GLY A 152 7.75 7.44 26.64
N GLY A 153 6.73 8.29 26.86
CA GLY A 153 6.47 9.44 25.99
C GLY A 153 6.12 9.05 24.55
N ALA A 154 6.67 9.76 23.58
CA ALA A 154 6.26 9.72 22.17
C ALA A 154 6.86 8.56 21.33
N ILE A 155 7.52 7.57 21.95
CA ILE A 155 8.22 6.49 21.22
C ILE A 155 7.29 5.72 20.28
N ALA A 156 6.14 5.24 20.78
CA ALA A 156 5.19 4.48 19.97
C ALA A 156 4.48 5.34 18.90
N PRO A 157 4.01 6.57 19.22
CA PRO A 157 3.51 7.50 18.20
C PRO A 157 4.52 7.81 17.09
N ALA A 158 5.79 8.08 17.44
CA ALA A 158 6.85 8.39 16.46
C ALA A 158 7.12 7.21 15.52
N TRP A 159 7.30 6.02 16.09
CA TRP A 159 7.50 4.80 15.30
C TRP A 159 6.32 4.53 14.35
N LEU A 160 5.08 4.74 14.79
CA LEU A 160 3.91 4.57 13.93
C LEU A 160 3.85 5.63 12.82
N ALA A 161 4.24 6.88 13.13
CA ALA A 161 4.32 7.95 12.15
C ALA A 161 5.37 7.65 11.07
N ASP A 162 6.54 7.11 11.46
CA ASP A 162 7.61 6.73 10.53
C ASP A 162 7.18 5.58 9.60
N LEU A 163 6.43 4.60 10.12
CA LEU A 163 5.80 3.58 9.28
C LEU A 163 4.75 4.19 8.35
N TYR A 164 3.92 5.10 8.85
CA TYR A 164 2.87 5.73 8.06
C TYR A 164 3.43 6.59 6.91
N GLN A 165 4.55 7.29 7.12
CA GLN A 165 5.22 8.03 6.06
C GLN A 165 5.58 7.16 4.85
N GLN A 166 5.83 5.87 5.08
CA GLN A 166 6.16 4.90 4.03
C GLN A 166 4.93 4.37 3.28
N ALA A 167 3.71 4.64 3.76
CA ALA A 167 2.44 4.29 3.13
C ALA A 167 1.99 5.29 2.06
N GLY A 168 2.82 6.29 1.73
CA GLY A 168 2.51 7.32 0.75
C GLY A 168 1.56 8.39 1.29
N GLN A 169 1.29 9.41 0.47
CA GLN A 169 0.36 10.48 0.83
C GLN A 169 -1.04 10.13 0.36
N PRO A 170 -2.08 10.40 1.17
CA PRO A 170 -3.46 10.19 0.74
C PRO A 170 -3.75 11.03 -0.50
N LEU A 171 -4.47 10.43 -1.45
CA LEU A 171 -4.95 11.16 -2.63
C LEU A 171 -5.91 12.26 -2.15
N PRO A 172 -5.81 13.49 -2.71
CA PRO A 172 -6.71 14.57 -2.34
C PRO A 172 -8.16 14.15 -2.64
N GLU A 173 -9.05 14.33 -1.66
CA GLU A 173 -10.48 14.12 -1.86
C GLU A 173 -10.94 15.04 -3.01
N VAL A 174 -11.44 14.46 -4.09
CA VAL A 174 -12.22 15.23 -5.06
C VAL A 174 -13.52 15.56 -4.35
N SER A 175 -13.59 16.76 -3.76
CA SER A 175 -14.81 17.30 -3.15
C SER A 175 -15.91 17.37 -4.21
N GLY A 176 -16.70 16.31 -4.31
CA GLY A 176 -17.87 16.25 -5.16
C GLY A 176 -19.00 17.05 -4.55
N THR A 177 -19.04 18.35 -4.84
CA THR A 177 -20.31 19.05 -4.95
C THR A 177 -20.89 18.76 -6.32
N GLU A 178 -22.08 18.16 -6.27
CA GLU A 178 -23.17 18.27 -7.22
C GLU A 178 -23.25 17.32 -8.42
N THR A 179 -24.49 16.79 -8.52
CA THR A 179 -25.18 16.13 -9.62
C THR A 179 -24.74 14.70 -9.95
N GLU A 180 -25.55 13.78 -9.41
CA GLU A 180 -26.18 12.71 -10.20
C GLU A 180 -26.68 13.31 -11.53
N ASP A 181 -25.78 13.42 -12.50
CA ASP A 181 -26.15 13.34 -13.89
C ASP A 181 -25.21 12.33 -14.55
N SER A 182 -25.84 11.42 -15.26
CA SER A 182 -25.20 10.25 -15.85
C SER A 182 -24.25 10.68 -16.96
N GLY A 183 -22.99 10.88 -16.60
CA GLY A 183 -21.85 10.90 -17.50
C GLY A 183 -20.88 9.80 -17.06
N SER A 184 -21.19 8.56 -17.40
CA SER A 184 -20.31 7.40 -17.20
C SER A 184 -18.85 7.76 -17.52
N LEU A 185 -17.95 7.70 -16.54
CA LEU A 185 -16.53 7.47 -16.86
C LEU A 185 -16.47 6.07 -17.50
N PRO A 186 -16.22 5.91 -18.81
CA PRO A 186 -16.67 4.72 -19.53
C PRO A 186 -15.74 3.50 -19.41
N LEU A 187 -14.71 3.53 -18.56
CA LEU A 187 -13.75 2.43 -18.50
C LEU A 187 -13.40 2.03 -17.06
N ASN A 188 -13.67 0.76 -16.73
CA ASN A 188 -13.09 0.10 -15.55
C ASN A 188 -11.61 -0.19 -15.84
N LEU A 189 -10.76 0.82 -15.67
CA LEU A 189 -9.32 0.73 -15.95
C LEU A 189 -8.68 -0.38 -15.11
N GLN A 190 -8.08 -1.34 -15.79
CA GLN A 190 -7.25 -2.39 -15.19
C GLN A 190 -5.82 -1.87 -14.97
N PRO A 191 -5.02 -2.52 -14.09
CA PRO A 191 -3.63 -2.13 -13.86
C PRO A 191 -2.79 -2.03 -15.14
N GLU A 192 -3.04 -2.90 -16.11
CA GLU A 192 -2.35 -2.95 -17.40
C GLU A 192 -2.64 -1.70 -18.26
N ASP A 193 -3.82 -1.08 -18.09
CA ASP A 193 -4.18 0.14 -18.81
C ASP A 193 -3.30 1.31 -18.39
N TRP A 194 -2.92 1.38 -17.12
CA TRP A 194 -2.05 2.45 -16.64
C TRP A 194 -0.64 2.34 -17.19
N SER A 195 -0.12 1.12 -17.34
CA SER A 195 1.15 0.89 -18.00
C SER A 195 1.11 1.33 -19.47
N ILE A 196 0.02 1.05 -20.18
CA ILE A 196 -0.22 1.50 -21.55
C ILE A 196 -0.33 3.03 -21.62
N ILE A 197 -1.11 3.64 -20.73
CA ILE A 197 -1.29 5.10 -20.67
C ILE A 197 0.05 5.79 -20.39
N VAL A 198 0.86 5.27 -19.47
CA VAL A 198 2.20 5.79 -19.16
C VAL A 198 3.11 5.70 -20.37
N HIS A 199 3.09 4.58 -21.10
CA HIS A 199 3.86 4.41 -22.33
C HIS A 199 3.48 5.43 -23.39
N PHE A 200 2.19 5.55 -23.70
CA PHE A 200 1.67 6.53 -24.67
C PHE A 200 1.87 7.99 -24.24
N ALA A 201 2.10 8.24 -22.95
CA ALA A 201 2.47 9.55 -22.44
C ALA A 201 3.97 9.82 -22.52
N SER A 202 4.82 8.79 -22.48
CA SER A 202 6.26 8.98 -22.36
C SER A 202 6.90 9.31 -23.71
N GLY A 203 6.45 8.67 -24.79
CA GLY A 203 7.02 8.82 -26.13
C GLY A 203 6.14 9.59 -27.10
N ASP A 204 6.77 10.23 -28.08
CA ASP A 204 6.08 10.85 -29.22
C ASP A 204 5.97 9.85 -30.37
N TYR A 205 4.91 9.05 -30.35
CA TYR A 205 4.69 8.03 -31.38
C TYR A 205 3.91 8.61 -32.57
N PRO A 206 4.35 8.35 -33.82
CA PRO A 206 3.69 8.88 -35.01
C PRO A 206 2.33 8.22 -35.30
N ASN A 207 2.09 7.04 -34.75
CA ASN A 207 0.82 6.32 -34.84
C ASN A 207 0.74 5.20 -33.78
N GLN A 208 -0.45 4.63 -33.64
CA GLN A 208 -0.72 3.55 -32.67
C GLN A 208 0.10 2.28 -32.93
N ALA A 209 0.42 1.95 -34.19
CA ALA A 209 1.21 0.77 -34.50
C ALA A 209 2.67 0.93 -34.04
N ALA A 210 3.25 2.11 -34.21
CA ALA A 210 4.58 2.44 -33.71
C ALA A 210 4.63 2.44 -32.18
N ALA A 211 3.59 2.96 -31.51
CA ALA A 211 3.47 2.91 -30.06
C ALA A 211 3.41 1.47 -29.53
N LEU A 212 2.63 0.60 -30.19
CA LEU A 212 2.51 -0.82 -29.82
C LEU A 212 3.81 -1.60 -30.04
N ALA A 213 4.52 -1.37 -31.16
CA ALA A 213 5.82 -1.99 -31.40
C ALA A 213 6.85 -1.58 -30.34
N ALA A 214 6.91 -0.29 -30.00
CA ALA A 214 7.78 0.21 -28.93
C ALA A 214 7.38 -0.31 -27.53
N LEU A 215 6.11 -0.63 -27.31
CA LEU A 215 5.63 -1.23 -26.07
C LEU A 215 6.06 -2.70 -25.96
N GLU A 216 5.99 -3.44 -27.06
CA GLU A 216 6.45 -4.84 -27.14
C GLU A 216 7.96 -4.96 -26.88
N ASP A 217 8.75 -4.01 -27.38
CA ASP A 217 10.19 -3.96 -27.17
C ASP A 217 10.61 -3.33 -25.82
N SER A 218 9.66 -2.91 -24.98
CA SER A 218 9.95 -2.22 -23.72
C SER A 218 10.51 -3.17 -22.65
N PRO A 219 11.73 -2.96 -22.13
CA PRO A 219 12.28 -3.77 -21.05
C PRO A 219 11.65 -3.45 -19.68
N ILE A 220 10.91 -2.35 -19.58
CA ILE A 220 10.33 -1.83 -18.34
C ILE A 220 8.86 -2.24 -18.22
N LEU A 221 8.12 -2.24 -19.33
CA LEU A 221 6.69 -2.52 -19.37
C LEU A 221 6.43 -3.89 -19.99
N ALA A 222 6.50 -4.94 -19.17
CA ALA A 222 6.23 -6.30 -19.60
C ALA A 222 4.72 -6.57 -19.74
N ILE A 223 4.13 -6.17 -20.86
CA ILE A 223 2.71 -6.39 -21.19
C ILE A 223 2.60 -7.40 -22.34
N ASN A 224 1.65 -8.34 -22.24
CA ASN A 224 1.37 -9.27 -23.34
C ASN A 224 0.90 -8.49 -24.60
N PRO A 225 1.50 -8.69 -25.79
CA PRO A 225 1.18 -7.90 -26.99
C PRO A 225 -0.27 -8.01 -27.46
N ALA A 226 -0.88 -9.20 -27.36
CA ALA A 226 -2.27 -9.41 -27.75
C ALA A 226 -3.24 -8.69 -26.79
N LEU A 227 -2.92 -8.71 -25.49
CA LEU A 227 -3.67 -7.95 -24.48
C LEU A 227 -3.49 -6.43 -24.69
N ALA A 228 -2.26 -5.96 -24.90
CA ALA A 228 -1.96 -4.56 -25.13
C ALA A 228 -2.76 -4.00 -26.31
N LYS A 229 -2.83 -4.74 -27.42
CA LYS A 229 -3.63 -4.33 -28.58
C LYS A 229 -5.11 -4.17 -28.25
N ALA A 230 -5.71 -5.16 -27.57
CA ALA A 230 -7.12 -5.10 -27.19
C ALA A 230 -7.43 -3.93 -26.24
N ARG A 231 -6.56 -3.70 -25.25
CA ARG A 231 -6.73 -2.58 -24.30
C ARG A 231 -6.55 -1.21 -24.96
N VAL A 232 -5.59 -1.06 -25.88
CA VAL A 232 -5.43 0.19 -26.64
C VAL A 232 -6.66 0.46 -27.52
N GLU A 233 -7.26 -0.57 -28.14
CA GLU A 233 -8.50 -0.40 -28.90
C GLU A 233 -9.65 0.14 -28.02
N GLU A 234 -9.82 -0.38 -26.80
CA GLU A 234 -10.81 0.11 -25.83
C GLU A 234 -10.52 1.56 -25.36
N LEU A 235 -9.24 1.87 -25.09
CA LEU A 235 -8.81 3.23 -24.71
C LEU A 235 -9.01 4.24 -25.83
N THR A 236 -8.81 3.83 -27.09
CA THR A 236 -9.10 4.66 -28.26
C THR A 236 -10.60 4.89 -28.43
N GLN A 237 -11.43 3.85 -28.29
CA GLN A 237 -12.90 3.98 -28.34
C GLN A 237 -13.44 4.89 -27.24
N SER A 238 -12.78 4.90 -26.08
CA SER A 238 -13.15 5.75 -24.94
C SER A 238 -12.58 7.17 -25.02
N GLY A 239 -11.83 7.50 -26.08
CA GLY A 239 -11.27 8.83 -26.30
C GLY A 239 -10.07 9.18 -25.40
N TRP A 240 -9.39 8.19 -24.82
CA TRP A 240 -8.19 8.40 -24.01
C TRP A 240 -6.92 8.45 -24.87
N ILE A 241 -6.91 7.69 -25.97
CA ILE A 241 -5.82 7.63 -26.94
C ILE A 241 -6.35 8.05 -28.32
N GLN A 242 -5.59 8.86 -29.04
CA GLN A 242 -5.87 9.21 -30.42
C GLN A 242 -4.57 9.32 -31.22
N ALA A 243 -4.53 8.67 -32.39
CA ALA A 243 -3.41 8.75 -33.34
C ALA A 243 -2.02 8.41 -32.75
N GLY A 244 -1.94 7.53 -31.73
CA GLY A 244 -0.66 7.16 -31.10
C GLY A 244 -0.27 8.02 -29.89
N GLN A 245 -1.09 9.00 -29.51
CA GLN A 245 -0.85 9.87 -28.36
C GLN A 245 -2.03 9.84 -27.38
N LEU A 246 -1.78 10.23 -26.13
CA LEU A 246 -2.86 10.53 -25.21
C LEU A 246 -3.60 11.80 -25.63
N THR A 247 -4.92 11.75 -25.56
CA THR A 247 -5.75 12.95 -25.70
C THR A 247 -5.58 13.87 -24.50
N ASN A 248 -6.08 15.11 -24.59
CA ASN A 248 -6.09 16.03 -23.44
C ASN A 248 -6.81 15.43 -22.22
N THR A 249 -7.88 14.66 -22.44
CA THR A 249 -8.60 13.93 -21.40
C THR A 249 -7.72 12.86 -20.76
N GLY A 250 -7.04 12.03 -21.57
CA GLY A 250 -6.12 11.00 -21.07
C GLY A 250 -4.92 11.60 -20.31
N LEU A 251 -4.38 12.72 -20.78
CA LEU A 251 -3.30 13.44 -20.11
C LEU A 251 -3.72 14.04 -18.77
N GLU A 252 -4.88 14.71 -18.71
CA GLU A 252 -5.38 15.26 -17.45
C GLU A 252 -5.69 14.16 -16.43
N MET A 253 -6.25 13.04 -16.88
CA MET A 253 -6.49 11.88 -16.02
C MET A 253 -5.17 11.24 -15.55
N LEU A 254 -4.17 11.13 -16.43
CA LEU A 254 -2.84 10.65 -16.05
C LEU A 254 -2.16 11.57 -15.04
N LYS A 255 -2.23 12.89 -15.22
CA LYS A 255 -1.67 13.86 -14.25
C LYS A 255 -2.30 13.76 -12.88
N ARG A 256 -3.59 13.39 -12.83
CA ARG A 256 -4.34 13.16 -11.60
C ARG A 256 -4.13 11.76 -11.02
N SER A 257 -3.48 10.87 -11.75
CA SER A 257 -3.23 9.50 -11.32
C SER A 257 -1.87 9.36 -10.63
N PRO A 258 -1.70 8.32 -9.79
CA PRO A 258 -0.41 7.99 -9.18
C PRO A 258 0.71 7.67 -10.19
N TYR A 259 0.36 7.52 -11.49
CA TYR A 259 1.27 7.12 -12.54
C TYR A 259 1.90 8.30 -13.31
N ALA A 260 1.47 9.54 -13.03
CA ALA A 260 2.02 10.76 -13.64
C ALA A 260 3.55 10.86 -13.55
N PHE A 261 4.10 10.44 -12.41
CA PHE A 261 5.55 10.45 -12.18
C PHE A 261 6.29 9.54 -13.16
N TYR A 262 5.78 8.32 -13.39
CA TYR A 262 6.41 7.35 -14.29
C TYR A 262 6.43 7.83 -15.73
N ALA A 263 5.33 8.46 -16.20
CA ALA A 263 5.30 9.05 -17.54
C ALA A 263 6.39 10.12 -17.73
N ARG A 264 6.63 10.93 -16.70
CA ARG A 264 7.69 11.95 -16.74
C ARG A 264 9.09 11.35 -16.73
N GLU A 265 9.35 10.35 -15.90
CA GLU A 265 10.69 9.74 -15.83
C GLU A 265 10.98 8.86 -17.06
N MET A 266 9.98 8.13 -17.58
CA MET A 266 10.10 7.38 -18.84
C MET A 266 10.43 8.30 -20.03
N ARG A 267 9.80 9.49 -20.08
CA ARG A 267 10.09 10.48 -21.14
C ARG A 267 11.55 10.96 -21.09
N LYS A 268 12.12 11.12 -19.89
CA LYS A 268 13.55 11.47 -19.76
C LYS A 268 14.46 10.35 -20.26
N LEU A 269 14.17 9.10 -19.89
CA LEU A 269 14.96 7.93 -20.29
C LEU A 269 14.92 7.69 -21.81
N GLN A 270 13.79 7.97 -22.47
CA GLN A 270 13.65 7.88 -23.91
C GLN A 270 14.44 8.98 -24.64
N HIS A 271 14.48 10.21 -24.12
CA HIS A 271 15.30 11.29 -24.69
C HIS A 271 16.82 11.14 -24.44
N GLU A 272 17.25 10.30 -23.51
CA GLU A 272 18.68 10.00 -23.29
C GLU A 272 19.21 8.91 -24.26
N HIS A 273 18.33 8.25 -25.03
CA HIS A 273 18.66 7.18 -25.98
C HIS A 273 18.45 7.57 -27.46
N ASP A 274 18.00 8.80 -27.74
CA ASP A 274 17.95 9.40 -29.09
C ASP A 274 19.21 10.26 -29.37
#